data_AF-O18012-F1
#
_entry.id   AF-O18012-F1
#
_cell.length_a   1.000
_cell.length_b   1.000
_cell.length_c   1.000
_cell.angle_alpha   90.00
_cell.angle_beta   90.00
_cell.angle_gamma   90.00
#
_symmetry.space_group_name_H-M   'P 1'
#
loop_
_entity.id
_entity.type
_entity.pdbx_description
1 polymer ?
#
loop_
_entity_poly.entity_id
_entity_poly.type
_entity_poly.pdbx_seq_one_letter_code
_entity_poly.pdbx_strand_id
1 'polypeptide(L)'
;MRTLAFIENFISTVPFAMGQSMTKLKKGLEGQSNLISKLMKKHEANIPFIEDTMATDIEKVLETNQKLQLAFAELDEQSEKINSLETQQHKLVAELSKMEIERSNSAIEIMKKDKQLRTTEEQLIMMANLGEELGNDAKRYRSELESAHEELYQTYTIFDKEKSDLCELIEEQTKKLTESNAKQESRKECPICCWNYDNEDRLPRVMDCGHTMCHTCIISTINESDTEPICPFDREPMFGPITLGPLDPYQLPQNRCIME
;
A
#
# COMPACT_ATOMS: atom_id res chain seq x y z
N MET A 1 62.76 64.90 -98.90
CA MET A 1 62.75 64.97 -100.38
C MET A 1 63.05 66.37 -100.90
N ARG A 2 62.37 67.43 -100.44
CA ARG A 2 62.61 68.82 -100.92
C ARG A 2 64.08 69.29 -100.81
N THR A 3 64.82 68.82 -99.80
CA THR A 3 66.23 69.19 -99.57
C THR A 3 67.22 68.63 -100.61
N LEU A 4 66.98 67.43 -101.18
CA LEU A 4 67.89 66.84 -102.17
C LEU A 4 67.76 67.52 -103.54
N ALA A 5 66.53 67.84 -103.95
CA ALA A 5 66.26 68.59 -105.17
C ALA A 5 66.90 70.00 -105.13
N PHE A 6 66.92 70.63 -103.95
CA PHE A 6 67.62 71.92 -103.76
C PHE A 6 69.13 71.79 -103.96
N ILE A 7 69.76 70.73 -103.44
CA ILE A 7 71.21 70.50 -103.59
C ILE A 7 71.58 70.25 -105.06
N GLU A 8 70.74 69.57 -105.85
CA GLU A 8 70.97 69.39 -107.29
C GLU A 8 71.02 70.71 -108.06
N ASN A 9 70.05 71.59 -107.82
CA ASN A 9 70.03 72.93 -108.44
C ASN A 9 71.21 73.80 -107.98
N PHE A 10 71.70 73.61 -106.76
CA PHE A 10 72.82 74.40 -106.25
C PHE A 10 74.18 73.93 -106.80
N ILE A 11 74.37 72.61 -106.99
CA ILE A 11 75.62 72.04 -107.54
C ILE A 11 75.93 72.58 -108.94
N SER A 12 74.91 72.87 -109.76
CA SER A 12 75.10 73.40 -111.12
C SER A 12 75.53 74.87 -111.17
N THR A 13 75.44 75.61 -110.06
CA THR A 13 75.72 77.06 -110.00
C THR A 13 76.99 77.44 -109.22
N VAL A 14 77.60 76.50 -108.49
CA VAL A 14 78.81 76.77 -107.69
C VAL A 14 80.13 76.39 -108.41
N PRO A 15 81.26 77.05 -108.08
CA PRO A 15 82.58 76.71 -108.60
C PRO A 15 82.99 75.23 -108.37
N PHE A 16 83.72 74.63 -109.32
CA PHE A 16 84.02 73.18 -109.37
C PHE A 16 84.50 72.54 -108.05
N ALA A 17 85.40 73.19 -107.31
CA ALA A 17 85.88 72.69 -106.02
C ALA A 17 84.78 72.60 -104.95
N MET A 18 83.85 73.56 -104.95
CA MET A 18 82.65 73.54 -104.11
C MET A 18 81.63 72.52 -104.62
N GLY A 19 81.49 72.39 -105.94
CA GLY A 19 80.67 71.35 -106.59
C GLY A 19 81.09 69.92 -106.21
N GLN A 20 82.39 69.62 -106.14
CA GLN A 20 82.88 68.31 -105.67
C GLN A 20 82.52 68.06 -104.19
N SER A 21 82.70 69.06 -103.33
CA SER A 21 82.35 68.96 -101.91
C SER A 21 80.84 68.75 -101.73
N MET A 22 80.02 69.46 -102.50
CA MET A 22 78.56 69.31 -102.51
C MET A 22 78.13 67.96 -103.10
N THR A 23 78.85 67.41 -104.07
CA THR A 23 78.60 66.05 -104.59
C THR A 23 78.89 64.98 -103.54
N LYS A 24 79.98 65.12 -102.76
CA LYS A 24 80.25 64.24 -101.61
C LYS A 24 79.15 64.35 -100.55
N LEU A 25 78.72 65.57 -100.23
CA LEU A 25 77.62 65.83 -99.29
C LEU A 25 76.32 65.19 -99.79
N LYS A 26 75.98 65.36 -101.08
CA LYS A 26 74.80 64.74 -101.72
C LYS A 26 74.85 63.22 -101.59
N LYS A 27 75.96 62.58 -101.97
CA LYS A 27 76.12 61.12 -101.82
C LYS A 27 75.99 60.66 -100.37
N GLY A 28 76.53 61.43 -99.41
CA GLY A 28 76.37 61.16 -97.99
C GLY A 28 74.91 61.25 -97.53
N LEU A 29 74.19 62.30 -97.95
CA LEU A 29 72.77 62.50 -97.66
C LEU A 29 71.89 61.45 -98.34
N GLU A 30 72.19 61.05 -99.58
CA GLU A 30 71.52 59.93 -100.26
C GLU A 30 71.78 58.61 -99.54
N GLY A 31 73.01 58.37 -99.08
CA GLY A 31 73.36 57.21 -98.26
C GLY A 31 72.56 57.16 -96.95
N GLN A 32 72.49 58.29 -96.23
CA GLN A 32 71.67 58.43 -95.03
C GLN A 32 70.17 58.28 -95.33
N SER A 33 69.67 58.90 -96.41
CA SER A 33 68.28 58.77 -96.84
C SER A 33 67.93 57.33 -97.17
N ASN A 34 68.82 56.61 -97.86
CA ASN A 34 68.66 55.20 -98.18
C ASN A 34 68.70 54.32 -96.92
N LEU A 35 69.59 54.63 -95.96
CA LEU A 35 69.65 53.94 -94.68
C LEU A 35 68.37 54.16 -93.87
N ILE A 36 67.89 55.41 -93.78
CA ILE A 36 66.63 55.77 -93.13
C ILE A 36 65.47 55.06 -93.83
N SER A 37 65.37 55.08 -95.15
CA SER A 37 64.34 54.33 -95.87
C SER A 37 64.42 52.81 -95.63
N LYS A 38 65.62 52.22 -95.57
CA LYS A 38 65.78 50.80 -95.21
C LYS A 38 65.34 50.53 -93.77
N LEU A 39 65.70 51.39 -92.83
CA LEU A 39 65.28 51.30 -91.43
C LEU A 39 63.77 51.47 -91.28
N MET A 40 63.17 52.44 -91.98
CA MET A 40 61.72 52.65 -92.00
C MET A 40 61.02 51.44 -92.61
N LYS A 41 61.47 50.92 -93.76
CA LYS A 41 60.91 49.68 -94.35
C LYS A 41 61.06 48.47 -93.42
N LYS A 42 62.19 48.36 -92.70
CA LYS A 42 62.40 47.29 -91.72
C LYS A 42 61.46 47.44 -90.52
N HIS A 43 61.28 48.66 -90.01
CA HIS A 43 60.31 48.95 -88.96
C HIS A 43 58.89 48.67 -89.43
N GLU A 44 58.53 49.14 -90.62
CA GLU A 44 57.23 48.93 -91.27
C GLU A 44 56.94 47.44 -91.50
N ALA A 45 57.94 46.64 -91.88
CA ALA A 45 57.82 45.19 -91.97
C ALA A 45 57.70 44.50 -90.60
N ASN A 46 58.24 45.08 -89.54
CA ASN A 46 58.13 44.56 -88.17
C ASN A 46 56.81 44.96 -87.49
N ILE A 47 56.15 46.05 -87.93
CA ILE A 47 54.88 46.53 -87.35
C ILE A 47 53.82 45.42 -87.36
N PRO A 48 53.51 44.75 -88.49
CA PRO A 48 52.53 43.67 -88.51
C PRO A 48 52.87 42.52 -87.56
N PHE A 49 54.15 42.15 -87.47
CA PHE A 49 54.59 41.09 -86.55
C PHE A 49 54.38 41.48 -85.07
N ILE A 50 54.67 42.73 -84.71
CA ILE A 50 54.43 43.25 -83.36
C ILE A 50 52.92 43.34 -83.10
N GLU A 51 52.13 43.83 -84.06
CA GLU A 51 50.68 43.91 -83.97
C GLU A 51 50.03 42.53 -83.81
N ASP A 52 50.45 41.53 -84.59
CA ASP A 52 49.97 40.14 -84.50
C ASP A 52 50.35 39.51 -83.15
N THR A 53 51.59 39.74 -82.69
CA THR A 53 52.05 39.24 -81.37
C THR A 53 51.24 39.89 -80.25
N MET A 54 51.05 41.20 -80.29
CA MET A 54 50.25 41.95 -79.31
C MET A 54 48.78 41.53 -79.36
N ALA A 55 48.20 41.32 -80.54
CA ALA A 55 46.83 40.85 -80.69
C ALA A 55 46.65 39.46 -80.07
N THR A 56 47.59 38.54 -80.34
CA THR A 56 47.61 37.20 -79.75
C THR A 56 47.74 37.25 -78.22
N ASP A 57 48.60 38.12 -77.70
CA ASP A 57 48.79 38.26 -76.25
C ASP A 57 47.57 38.92 -75.58
N ILE A 58 46.94 39.91 -76.23
CA ILE A 58 45.68 40.51 -75.77
C ILE A 58 44.59 39.44 -75.73
N GLU A 59 44.46 38.60 -76.75
CA GLU A 59 43.47 37.52 -76.80
C GLU A 59 43.68 36.52 -75.64
N LYS A 60 44.93 36.11 -75.38
CA LYS A 60 45.26 35.25 -74.21
C LYS A 60 44.94 35.90 -72.88
N VAL A 61 45.20 37.20 -72.73
CA VAL A 61 44.86 37.96 -71.52
C VAL A 61 43.34 38.04 -71.34
N LEU A 62 42.58 38.27 -72.42
CA LEU A 62 41.12 38.29 -72.39
C LEU A 62 40.55 36.92 -72.03
N GLU A 63 41.07 35.84 -72.62
CA GLU A 63 40.67 34.47 -72.28
C GLU A 63 40.97 34.15 -70.80
N THR A 64 42.14 34.55 -70.30
CA THR A 64 42.52 34.36 -68.89
C THR A 64 41.60 35.16 -67.96
N ASN A 65 41.25 36.39 -68.32
CA ASN A 65 40.34 37.22 -67.54
C ASN A 65 38.93 36.62 -67.49
N GLN A 66 38.44 36.08 -68.61
CA GLN A 66 37.16 35.35 -68.63
C GLN A 66 37.19 34.11 -67.73
N LYS A 67 38.27 33.32 -67.77
CA LYS A 67 38.45 32.18 -66.86
C LYS A 67 38.47 32.60 -65.39
N LEU A 68 39.14 33.71 -65.06
CA LEU A 68 39.15 34.26 -63.71
C LEU A 68 37.76 34.72 -63.26
N GLN A 69 36.99 35.38 -64.14
CA GLN A 69 35.63 35.79 -63.82
C GLN A 69 34.72 34.59 -63.51
N LEU A 70 34.83 33.50 -64.29
CA LEU A 70 34.11 32.25 -63.99
C LEU A 70 34.55 31.65 -62.66
N ALA A 71 35.86 31.61 -62.38
CA ALA A 71 36.37 31.10 -61.11
C ALA A 71 35.91 31.93 -59.90
N PHE A 72 35.80 33.26 -60.03
CA PHE A 72 35.24 34.11 -58.97
C PHE A 72 33.75 33.83 -58.74
N ALA A 73 32.96 33.66 -59.81
CA ALA A 73 31.56 33.30 -59.67
C ALA A 73 31.35 31.93 -59.00
N GLU A 74 32.19 30.94 -59.32
CA GLU A 74 32.19 29.63 -58.64
C GLU A 74 32.57 29.75 -57.16
N LEU A 75 33.55 30.60 -56.83
CA LEU A 75 33.97 30.85 -55.44
C LEU A 75 32.85 31.52 -54.63
N ASP A 76 32.14 32.47 -55.21
CA ASP A 76 30.98 33.13 -54.59
C ASP A 76 29.86 32.10 -54.33
N GLU A 77 29.55 31.24 -55.30
CA GLU A 77 28.56 30.16 -55.13
C GLU A 77 28.96 29.19 -54.00
N GLN A 78 30.25 28.84 -53.90
CA GLN A 78 30.77 28.00 -52.81
C GLN A 78 30.68 28.72 -51.46
N SER A 79 30.97 30.02 -51.41
CA SER A 79 30.85 30.82 -50.19
C SER A 79 29.40 30.87 -49.70
N GLU A 80 28.42 30.99 -50.59
CA GLU A 80 27.00 30.94 -50.22
C GLU A 80 26.60 29.57 -49.68
N LYS A 81 27.08 28.47 -50.30
CA LYS A 81 26.85 27.11 -49.81
C LYS A 81 27.43 26.90 -48.40
N ILE A 82 28.64 27.40 -48.14
CA ILE A 82 29.28 27.34 -46.82
C ILE A 82 28.43 28.08 -45.78
N ASN A 83 28.02 29.33 -46.06
CA ASN A 83 27.19 30.11 -45.14
C ASN A 83 25.83 29.43 -44.82
N SER A 84 25.23 28.78 -45.83
CA SER A 84 24.00 28.00 -45.66
C SER A 84 24.22 26.77 -44.76
N LEU A 85 25.32 26.04 -44.96
CA LEU A 85 25.70 24.89 -44.13
C LEU A 85 26.03 25.30 -42.69
N GLU A 86 26.73 26.41 -42.48
CA GLU A 86 27.00 26.96 -41.14
C GLU A 86 25.70 27.32 -40.42
N THR A 87 24.76 27.95 -41.13
CA THR A 87 23.42 28.26 -40.58
C THR A 87 22.68 26.98 -40.18
N GLN A 88 22.76 25.93 -40.99
CA GLN A 88 22.16 24.63 -40.68
C GLN A 88 22.85 23.97 -39.47
N GLN A 89 24.18 24.03 -39.39
CA GLN A 89 24.95 23.52 -38.26
C GLN A 89 24.56 24.22 -36.96
N HIS A 90 24.43 25.55 -36.96
CA HIS A 90 23.97 26.29 -35.79
C HIS A 90 22.56 25.90 -35.34
N LYS A 91 21.64 25.66 -36.29
CA LYS A 91 20.29 25.15 -35.97
C LYS A 91 20.34 23.77 -35.30
N LEU A 92 21.11 22.84 -35.85
CA LEU A 92 21.25 21.49 -35.28
C LEU A 92 21.89 21.50 -33.89
N VAL A 93 22.89 22.37 -33.65
CA VAL A 93 23.51 22.53 -32.33
C VAL A 93 22.50 23.07 -31.30
N ALA A 94 21.67 24.04 -31.69
CA ALA A 94 20.61 24.56 -30.82
C ALA A 94 19.55 23.49 -30.48
N GLU A 95 19.17 22.66 -31.45
CA GLU A 95 18.24 21.53 -31.23
C GLU A 95 18.83 20.45 -30.31
N LEU A 96 20.12 20.10 -30.48
CA LEU A 96 20.82 19.18 -29.58
C LEU A 96 20.86 19.71 -28.16
N SER A 97 21.17 20.99 -27.98
CA SER A 97 21.16 21.64 -26.67
C SER A 97 19.79 21.59 -26.00
N LYS A 98 18.71 21.82 -26.76
CA LYS A 98 17.34 21.69 -26.27
C LYS A 98 17.02 20.27 -25.82
N MET A 99 17.35 19.26 -26.63
CA MET A 99 17.14 17.85 -26.30
C MET A 99 17.94 17.41 -25.07
N GLU A 100 19.15 17.95 -24.87
CA GLU A 100 19.97 17.66 -23.70
C GLU A 100 19.35 18.21 -22.41
N ILE A 101 18.78 19.42 -22.46
CA ILE A 101 18.01 20.01 -21.35
C ILE A 101 16.77 19.15 -21.04
N GLU A 102 16.01 18.75 -22.06
CA GLU A 102 14.83 17.88 -21.90
C GLU A 102 15.20 16.50 -21.30
N ARG A 103 16.32 15.92 -21.75
CA ARG A 103 16.87 14.69 -21.19
C ARG A 103 17.24 14.86 -19.71
N SER A 104 17.90 15.95 -19.36
CA SER A 104 18.26 16.28 -17.97
C SER A 104 17.03 16.44 -17.08
N ASN A 105 16.01 17.15 -17.55
CA ASN A 105 14.74 17.31 -16.83
C ASN A 105 14.02 15.97 -16.62
N SER A 106 14.00 15.13 -17.67
CA SER A 106 13.43 13.77 -17.58
C SER A 106 14.17 12.91 -16.57
N ALA A 107 15.50 12.99 -16.50
CA ALA A 107 16.31 12.28 -15.51
C ALA A 107 15.99 12.72 -14.07
N ILE A 108 15.79 14.02 -13.83
CA ILE A 108 15.38 14.56 -12.53
C ILE A 108 13.99 14.02 -12.11
N GLU A 109 13.03 13.98 -13.04
CA GLU A 109 11.69 13.44 -12.75
C GLU A 109 11.73 11.94 -12.46
N ILE A 110 12.55 11.17 -13.18
CA ILE A 110 12.79 9.75 -12.89
C ILE A 110 13.34 9.58 -11.48
N MET A 111 14.34 10.38 -11.07
CA MET A 111 14.89 10.34 -9.71
C MET A 111 13.86 10.66 -8.62
N LYS A 112 12.96 11.63 -8.86
CA LYS A 112 11.86 11.94 -7.93
C LYS A 112 10.90 10.77 -7.79
N LYS A 113 10.53 10.13 -8.92
CA LYS A 113 9.63 8.96 -8.93
C LYS A 113 10.25 7.75 -8.26
N ASP A 114 11.53 7.52 -8.48
CA ASP A 114 12.30 6.46 -7.84
C ASP A 114 12.38 6.64 -6.31
N LYS A 115 12.55 7.89 -5.83
CA LYS A 115 12.44 8.21 -4.39
C LYS A 115 11.04 7.93 -3.82
N GLN A 116 9.99 8.30 -4.56
CA GLN A 116 8.60 8.01 -4.17
C GLN A 116 8.35 6.49 -4.10
N LEU A 117 8.86 5.74 -5.08
CA LEU A 117 8.73 4.29 -5.13
C LEU A 117 9.38 3.64 -3.90
N ARG A 118 10.62 4.00 -3.57
CA ARG A 118 11.29 3.50 -2.35
C ARG A 118 10.50 3.78 -1.07
N THR A 119 9.93 4.98 -0.94
CA THR A 119 9.11 5.34 0.23
C THR A 119 7.86 4.47 0.32
N THR A 120 7.19 4.22 -0.81
CA THR A 120 6.02 3.33 -0.88
C THR A 120 6.39 1.88 -0.58
N GLU A 121 7.53 1.40 -1.08
CA GLU A 121 8.04 0.06 -0.78
C GLU A 121 8.31 -0.12 0.72
N GLU A 122 8.95 0.85 1.37
CA GLU A 122 9.16 0.85 2.82
C GLU A 122 7.84 0.80 3.61
N GLN A 123 6.83 1.57 3.17
CA GLN A 123 5.49 1.54 3.78
C GLN A 123 4.80 0.18 3.61
N LEU A 124 4.91 -0.44 2.43
CA LEU A 124 4.34 -1.77 2.18
C LEU A 124 5.01 -2.85 3.03
N ILE A 125 6.33 -2.78 3.20
CA ILE A 125 7.08 -3.68 4.09
C ILE A 125 6.59 -3.51 5.54
N MET A 126 6.44 -2.27 6.01
CA MET A 126 5.90 -1.98 7.35
C MET A 126 4.49 -2.55 7.55
N MET A 127 3.60 -2.38 6.56
CA MET A 127 2.24 -2.91 6.61
C MET A 127 2.22 -4.45 6.59
N ALA A 128 3.12 -5.09 5.83
CA ALA A 128 3.25 -6.54 5.79
C ALA A 128 3.66 -7.11 7.16
N ASN A 129 4.64 -6.48 7.82
CA ASN A 129 5.07 -6.87 9.17
C ASN A 129 3.94 -6.70 10.19
N LEU A 130 3.20 -5.58 10.14
CA LEU A 130 2.04 -5.37 11.02
C LEU A 130 0.94 -6.43 10.78
N GLY A 131 0.72 -6.82 9.53
CA GLY A 131 -0.21 -7.90 9.20
C GLY A 131 0.21 -9.26 9.77
N GLU A 132 1.51 -9.55 9.80
CA GLU A 132 2.06 -10.77 10.41
C GLU A 132 1.88 -10.76 11.94
N GLU A 133 2.17 -9.63 12.61
CA GLU A 133 1.95 -9.46 14.05
C GLU A 133 0.48 -9.67 14.43
N LEU A 134 -0.46 -9.03 13.71
CA LEU A 134 -1.90 -9.22 13.92
C LEU A 134 -2.33 -10.67 13.66
N GLY A 135 -1.74 -11.34 12.66
CA GLY A 135 -1.98 -12.75 12.40
C GLY A 135 -1.53 -13.65 13.56
N ASN A 136 -0.40 -13.33 14.18
CA ASN A 136 0.12 -14.06 15.34
C ASN A 136 -0.71 -13.80 16.60
N ASP A 137 -1.12 -12.56 16.85
CA ASP A 137 -2.04 -12.23 17.95
C ASP A 137 -3.40 -12.92 17.78
N ALA A 138 -3.97 -12.95 16.57
CA ALA A 138 -5.22 -13.65 16.31
C ALA A 138 -5.11 -15.17 16.57
N LYS A 139 -3.96 -15.79 16.26
CA LYS A 139 -3.68 -17.19 16.63
C LYS A 139 -3.61 -17.36 18.14
N ARG A 140 -2.91 -16.46 18.85
CA ARG A 140 -2.81 -16.48 20.31
C ARG A 140 -4.20 -16.41 20.97
N TYR A 141 -5.00 -15.41 20.60
CA TYR A 141 -6.35 -15.24 21.14
C TYR A 141 -7.27 -16.43 20.83
N ARG A 142 -7.13 -17.06 19.66
CA ARG A 142 -7.86 -18.28 19.34
C ARG A 142 -7.52 -19.42 20.31
N SER A 143 -6.23 -19.67 20.55
CA SER A 143 -5.80 -20.70 21.48
C SER A 143 -6.22 -20.41 22.93
N GLU A 144 -6.17 -19.14 23.36
CA GLU A 144 -6.69 -18.72 24.67
C GLU A 144 -8.20 -18.98 24.79
N LEU A 145 -8.98 -18.67 23.74
CA LEU A 145 -10.42 -18.90 23.72
C LEU A 145 -10.76 -20.39 23.74
N GLU A 146 -10.01 -21.22 23.00
CA GLU A 146 -10.16 -22.68 23.01
C GLU A 146 -9.87 -23.26 24.40
N SER A 147 -8.80 -22.80 25.07
CA SER A 147 -8.48 -23.21 26.45
C SER A 147 -9.57 -22.80 27.44
N ALA A 148 -10.05 -21.55 27.37
CA ALA A 148 -11.12 -21.06 28.23
C ALA A 148 -12.43 -21.82 28.00
N HIS A 149 -12.74 -22.18 26.75
CA HIS A 149 -13.90 -22.99 26.43
C HIS A 149 -13.80 -24.41 27.01
N GLU A 150 -12.62 -25.03 26.93
CA GLU A 150 -12.35 -26.34 27.54
C GLU A 150 -12.50 -26.29 29.07
N GLU A 151 -11.96 -25.26 29.73
CA GLU A 151 -12.14 -25.05 31.17
C GLU A 151 -13.62 -24.86 31.54
N LEU A 152 -14.36 -24.05 30.79
CA LEU A 152 -15.80 -23.86 30.99
C LEU A 152 -16.57 -25.18 30.83
N TYR A 153 -16.24 -25.97 29.81
CA TYR A 153 -16.86 -27.28 29.61
C TYR A 153 -16.59 -28.20 30.80
N GLN A 154 -15.35 -28.27 31.28
CA GLN A 154 -15.01 -29.07 32.46
C GLN A 154 -15.77 -28.60 33.72
N THR A 155 -15.83 -27.30 33.98
CA THR A 155 -16.61 -26.77 35.12
C THR A 155 -18.09 -27.11 35.01
N TYR A 156 -18.66 -27.05 33.81
CA TYR A 156 -20.04 -27.44 33.55
C TYR A 156 -20.27 -28.93 33.85
N THR A 157 -19.36 -29.81 33.44
CA THR A 157 -19.49 -31.26 33.72
C THR A 157 -19.41 -31.58 35.22
N ILE A 158 -18.60 -30.83 35.98
CA ILE A 158 -18.52 -30.97 37.44
C ILE A 158 -19.84 -30.54 38.07
N PHE A 159 -20.37 -29.38 37.68
CA PHE A 159 -21.63 -28.88 38.19
C PHE A 159 -22.81 -29.82 37.89
N ASP A 160 -22.87 -30.39 36.68
CA ASP A 160 -23.92 -31.34 36.30
C ASP A 160 -23.86 -32.61 37.16
N LYS A 161 -22.65 -33.10 37.47
CA LYS A 161 -22.45 -34.22 38.38
C LYS A 161 -22.88 -33.88 39.82
N GLU A 162 -22.45 -32.75 40.37
CA GLU A 162 -22.84 -32.32 41.72
C GLU A 162 -24.35 -32.16 41.86
N LYS A 163 -25.00 -31.64 40.81
CA LYS A 163 -26.45 -31.55 40.74
C LYS A 163 -27.11 -32.93 40.76
N SER A 164 -26.58 -33.88 39.98
CA SER A 164 -27.07 -35.27 40.00
C SER A 164 -26.94 -35.89 41.38
N ASP A 165 -25.77 -35.79 42.01
CA ASP A 165 -25.49 -36.33 43.35
C ASP A 165 -26.43 -35.70 44.42
N LEU A 166 -26.70 -34.40 44.31
CA LEU A 166 -27.63 -33.71 45.21
C LEU A 166 -29.08 -34.16 45.01
N CYS A 167 -29.52 -34.38 43.76
CA CYS A 167 -30.84 -34.93 43.47
C CYS A 167 -31.01 -36.31 44.11
N GLU A 168 -30.01 -37.20 43.96
CA GLU A 168 -30.03 -38.52 44.60
C GLU A 168 -30.11 -38.42 46.14
N LEU A 169 -29.36 -37.50 46.75
CA LEU A 169 -29.40 -37.28 48.20
C LEU A 169 -30.78 -36.78 48.67
N ILE A 170 -31.40 -35.85 47.94
CA ILE A 170 -32.74 -35.35 48.26
C ILE A 170 -33.77 -36.47 48.13
N GLU A 171 -33.69 -37.30 47.09
CA GLU A 171 -34.56 -38.46 46.91
C GLU A 171 -34.40 -39.46 48.07
N GLU A 172 -33.18 -39.73 48.52
CA GLU A 172 -32.94 -40.61 49.66
C GLU A 172 -33.50 -40.02 50.97
N GLN A 173 -33.31 -38.72 51.21
CA GLN A 173 -33.82 -38.05 52.41
C GLN A 173 -35.34 -37.98 52.42
N THR A 174 -35.96 -37.65 51.29
CA THR A 174 -37.42 -37.62 51.16
C THR A 174 -38.01 -39.02 51.38
N LYS A 175 -37.36 -40.07 50.87
CA LYS A 175 -37.75 -41.46 51.16
C LYS A 175 -37.66 -41.81 52.66
N LYS A 176 -36.58 -41.42 53.34
CA LYS A 176 -36.44 -41.65 54.79
C LYS A 176 -37.49 -40.89 55.61
N LEU A 177 -37.83 -39.66 55.19
CA LEU A 177 -38.87 -38.86 55.82
C LEU A 177 -40.26 -39.44 55.60
N THR A 178 -40.58 -39.90 54.39
CA THR A 178 -41.88 -40.55 54.12
C THR A 178 -42.02 -41.86 54.89
N GLU A 179 -40.96 -42.68 54.97
CA GLU A 179 -40.96 -43.90 55.80
C GLU A 179 -41.10 -43.59 57.30
N SER A 180 -40.52 -42.48 57.78
CA SER A 180 -40.65 -42.04 59.18
C SER A 180 -42.02 -41.45 59.48
N ASN A 181 -42.57 -40.64 58.57
CA ASN A 181 -43.92 -40.08 58.69
C ASN A 181 -44.99 -41.18 58.62
N ALA A 182 -44.82 -42.21 57.78
CA ALA A 182 -45.72 -43.37 57.79
C ALA A 182 -45.74 -44.09 59.15
N LYS A 183 -44.60 -44.13 59.87
CA LYS A 183 -44.53 -44.62 61.26
C LYS A 183 -45.14 -43.64 62.28
N GLN A 184 -45.29 -42.37 61.94
CA GLN A 184 -45.89 -41.37 62.81
C GLN A 184 -47.41 -41.27 62.61
N GLU A 185 -47.92 -41.50 61.40
CA GLU A 185 -49.37 -41.55 61.13
C GLU A 185 -50.06 -42.67 61.92
N SER A 186 -49.39 -43.80 62.17
CA SER A 186 -49.90 -44.84 63.08
C SER A 186 -50.04 -44.39 64.54
N ARG A 187 -49.48 -43.25 64.94
CA ARG A 187 -49.70 -42.65 66.28
C ARG A 187 -51.03 -41.92 66.40
N LYS A 188 -51.75 -41.70 65.30
CA LYS A 188 -53.10 -41.12 65.35
C LYS A 188 -54.17 -42.15 65.70
N GLU A 189 -53.82 -43.41 65.92
CA GLU A 189 -54.73 -44.47 66.30
C GLU A 189 -54.58 -44.85 67.77
N CYS A 190 -55.70 -45.19 68.42
CA CYS A 190 -55.70 -45.76 69.75
C CYS A 190 -55.00 -47.12 69.75
N PRO A 191 -53.97 -47.36 70.56
CA PRO A 191 -53.28 -48.65 70.62
C PRO A 191 -54.14 -49.82 71.13
N ILE A 192 -55.34 -49.55 71.68
CA ILE A 192 -56.27 -50.56 72.18
C ILE A 192 -57.30 -50.96 71.13
N CYS A 193 -57.99 -50.00 70.51
CA CYS A 193 -59.02 -50.30 69.52
C CYS A 193 -58.53 -50.18 68.05
N CYS A 194 -57.36 -49.60 67.82
CA CYS A 194 -56.79 -49.28 66.50
C CYS A 194 -57.66 -48.34 65.66
N TRP A 195 -58.44 -47.46 66.30
CA TRP A 195 -59.21 -46.42 65.60
C TRP A 195 -58.52 -45.07 65.71
N ASN A 196 -58.64 -44.25 64.66
CA ASN A 196 -58.15 -42.89 64.66
C ASN A 196 -58.77 -42.05 65.79
N TYR A 197 -57.98 -41.13 66.32
CA TYR A 197 -58.37 -40.09 67.27
C TYR A 197 -59.10 -38.93 66.54
N ASP A 198 -60.17 -39.26 65.83
CA ASP A 198 -60.85 -38.38 64.86
C ASP A 198 -62.20 -37.81 65.34
N ASN A 199 -62.69 -38.23 66.52
CA ASN A 199 -63.96 -37.77 67.08
C ASN A 199 -63.86 -37.51 68.59
N GLU A 200 -64.84 -36.80 69.15
CA GLU A 200 -64.88 -36.44 70.58
C GLU A 200 -64.88 -37.66 71.51
N ASP A 201 -65.48 -38.78 71.08
CA ASP A 201 -65.53 -40.02 71.85
C ASP A 201 -64.22 -40.80 71.83
N ARG A 202 -63.37 -40.56 70.83
CA ARG A 202 -62.04 -41.17 70.70
C ARG A 202 -60.94 -40.15 70.93
N LEU A 203 -61.15 -39.10 71.72
CA LEU A 203 -60.03 -38.21 72.05
C LEU A 203 -58.93 -38.99 72.81
N PRO A 204 -57.64 -38.79 72.47
CA PRO A 204 -56.54 -39.43 73.15
C PRO A 204 -56.37 -38.80 74.53
N ARG A 205 -56.42 -39.60 75.60
CA ARG A 205 -56.18 -39.12 76.97
C ARG A 205 -54.97 -39.81 77.57
N VAL A 206 -54.18 -39.02 78.31
CA VAL A 206 -52.97 -39.45 78.98
C VAL A 206 -53.35 -39.91 80.39
N MET A 207 -53.06 -41.17 80.71
CA MET A 207 -53.20 -41.70 82.07
C MET A 207 -52.04 -41.21 82.95
N ASP A 208 -52.13 -41.37 84.27
CA ASP A 208 -51.09 -40.86 85.18
C ASP A 208 -49.71 -41.52 84.98
N CYS A 209 -49.68 -42.73 84.44
CA CYS A 209 -48.43 -43.39 84.04
C CYS A 209 -47.80 -42.86 82.74
N GLY A 210 -48.48 -41.94 82.03
CA GLY A 210 -48.02 -41.30 80.79
C GLY A 210 -48.44 -42.01 79.50
N HIS A 211 -49.01 -43.21 79.57
CA HIS A 211 -49.55 -43.89 78.40
C HIS A 211 -50.86 -43.26 77.91
N THR A 212 -51.11 -43.33 76.60
CA THR A 212 -52.27 -42.69 75.95
C THR A 212 -53.21 -43.71 75.32
N MET A 213 -54.51 -43.55 75.52
CA MET A 213 -55.56 -44.33 74.84
C MET A 213 -56.79 -43.45 74.58
N CYS A 214 -57.69 -43.89 73.70
CA CYS A 214 -58.88 -43.10 73.40
C CYS A 214 -59.87 -43.11 74.57
N HIS A 215 -60.66 -42.05 74.69
CA HIS A 215 -61.61 -41.88 75.78
C HIS A 215 -62.60 -43.06 75.91
N THR A 216 -63.10 -43.58 74.78
CA THR A 216 -63.98 -44.77 74.75
C THR A 216 -63.30 -46.00 75.38
N CYS A 217 -62.02 -46.25 75.09
CA CYS A 217 -61.31 -47.40 75.68
C CYS A 217 -61.10 -47.24 77.19
N ILE A 218 -60.89 -46.01 77.66
CA ILE A 218 -60.80 -45.73 79.10
C ILE A 218 -62.13 -46.04 79.78
N ILE A 219 -63.24 -45.55 79.21
CA ILE A 219 -64.59 -45.82 79.74
C ILE A 219 -64.86 -47.34 79.78
N SER A 220 -64.52 -48.08 78.72
CA SER A 220 -64.67 -49.54 78.70
C SER A 220 -63.88 -50.20 79.82
N THR A 221 -62.63 -49.78 80.03
CA THR A 221 -61.75 -50.35 81.06
C THR A 221 -62.29 -50.10 82.47
N ILE A 222 -62.81 -48.91 82.73
CA ILE A 222 -63.45 -48.55 84.02
C ILE A 222 -64.72 -49.40 84.25
N ASN A 223 -65.54 -49.57 83.22
CA ASN A 223 -66.79 -50.34 83.32
C ASN A 223 -66.55 -51.85 83.50
N GLU A 224 -65.42 -52.37 83.01
CA GLU A 224 -65.04 -53.79 83.12
C GLU A 224 -64.28 -54.10 84.43
N SER A 225 -63.76 -53.09 85.13
CA SER A 225 -63.02 -53.29 86.37
C SER A 225 -63.95 -53.30 87.59
N ASP A 226 -64.05 -54.43 88.28
CA ASP A 226 -64.69 -54.53 89.62
C ASP A 226 -63.84 -53.86 90.73
N THR A 227 -62.62 -53.42 90.40
CA THR A 227 -61.61 -52.82 91.29
C THR A 227 -61.03 -51.56 90.65
N GLU A 228 -59.90 -51.07 91.14
CA GLU A 228 -59.22 -49.89 90.57
C GLU A 228 -58.80 -50.16 89.11
N PRO A 229 -59.20 -49.32 88.13
CA PRO A 229 -58.86 -49.50 86.73
C PRO A 229 -57.34 -49.29 86.53
N ILE A 230 -56.69 -50.27 85.90
CA ILE A 230 -55.25 -50.28 85.65
C ILE A 230 -54.95 -50.06 84.17
N CYS A 231 -53.85 -49.36 83.90
CA CYS A 231 -53.33 -49.15 82.57
C CYS A 231 -52.96 -50.49 81.91
N PRO A 232 -53.43 -50.80 80.69
CA PRO A 232 -53.14 -52.07 80.02
C PRO A 232 -51.67 -52.19 79.55
N PHE A 233 -50.90 -51.11 79.55
CA PHE A 233 -49.51 -51.09 79.05
C PHE A 233 -48.48 -51.43 80.13
N ASP A 234 -48.60 -50.84 81.32
CA ASP A 234 -47.65 -51.00 82.43
C ASP A 234 -48.30 -51.53 83.72
N ARG A 235 -49.63 -51.65 83.76
CA ARG A 235 -50.44 -52.13 84.90
C ARG A 235 -50.44 -51.21 86.12
N GLU A 236 -49.99 -49.97 85.98
CA GLU A 236 -50.15 -48.94 87.00
C GLU A 236 -51.61 -48.44 87.04
N PRO A 237 -52.12 -47.93 88.17
CA PRO A 237 -53.45 -47.32 88.23
C PRO A 237 -53.61 -46.22 87.16
N MET A 238 -54.75 -46.22 86.46
CA MET A 238 -55.02 -45.20 85.43
C MET A 238 -55.15 -43.79 86.02
N PHE A 239 -55.60 -43.73 87.27
CA PHE A 239 -55.90 -42.54 88.05
C PHE A 239 -54.97 -42.55 89.26
N GLY A 240 -54.07 -41.59 89.37
CA GLY A 240 -53.20 -41.44 90.52
C GLY A 240 -53.80 -40.52 91.59
N PRO A 241 -53.03 -40.16 92.63
CA PRO A 241 -53.53 -39.39 93.77
C PRO A 241 -53.99 -37.96 93.43
N ILE A 242 -53.74 -37.48 92.20
CA ILE A 242 -54.09 -36.13 91.75
C ILE A 242 -55.54 -36.05 91.23
N THR A 243 -56.12 -37.15 90.77
CA THR A 243 -57.53 -37.19 90.34
C THR A 243 -58.43 -37.19 91.57
N LEU A 244 -58.76 -35.99 92.04
CA LEU A 244 -59.60 -35.72 93.20
C LEU A 244 -61.07 -35.93 92.82
N GLY A 245 -61.57 -37.17 92.81
CA GLY A 245 -62.98 -37.42 92.55
C GLY A 245 -63.34 -38.88 92.27
N PRO A 246 -64.63 -39.16 92.00
CA PRO A 246 -65.02 -40.45 91.41
C PRO A 246 -64.23 -40.69 90.11
N LEU A 247 -64.02 -41.96 89.75
CA LEU A 247 -63.32 -42.41 88.53
C LEU A 247 -63.97 -41.82 87.27
N ASP A 248 -63.66 -40.56 86.97
CA ASP A 248 -64.22 -39.80 85.86
C ASP A 248 -63.16 -39.67 84.77
N PRO A 249 -63.32 -40.37 83.63
CA PRO A 249 -62.36 -40.34 82.53
C PRO A 249 -62.22 -38.96 81.88
N TYR A 250 -63.13 -38.01 82.13
CA TYR A 250 -62.98 -36.63 81.67
C TYR A 250 -61.90 -35.84 82.44
N GLN A 251 -61.48 -36.32 83.62
CA GLN A 251 -60.40 -35.69 84.40
C GLN A 251 -59.00 -35.96 83.82
N LEU A 252 -58.85 -37.00 83.01
CA LEU A 252 -57.58 -37.31 82.37
C LEU A 252 -57.26 -36.29 81.26
N PRO A 253 -56.04 -35.70 81.25
CA PRO A 253 -55.66 -34.68 80.28
C PRO A 253 -55.64 -35.25 78.86
N GLN A 254 -56.07 -34.45 77.89
CA GLN A 254 -55.98 -34.80 76.48
C GLN A 254 -54.52 -34.74 75.99
N ASN A 255 -54.09 -35.71 75.18
CA ASN A 255 -52.78 -35.69 74.54
C ASN A 255 -52.79 -34.81 73.28
N ARG A 256 -52.58 -33.49 73.46
CA ARG A 256 -52.62 -32.53 72.34
C ARG A 256 -51.56 -32.78 71.28
N CYS A 257 -50.41 -33.37 71.65
CA CYS A 257 -49.34 -33.68 70.70
C CYS A 257 -49.72 -34.73 69.65
N ILE A 258 -50.79 -35.50 69.87
CA ILE A 258 -51.31 -36.46 68.89
C ILE A 258 -52.43 -35.84 68.03
N MET A 259 -53.12 -34.84 68.56
CA MET A 259 -54.23 -34.17 67.89
C MET A 259 -53.79 -33.04 66.94
N GLU A 260 -52.62 -32.44 67.20
CA GLU A 260 -51.95 -31.48 66.29
C GLU A 260 -51.27 -32.21 65.11
#